data_AF-A0A916FVB2-F1
#
_entry.id   AF-A0A916FVB2-F1
#
_cell.length_a   1.000
_cell.length_b   1.000
_cell.length_c   1.000
_cell.angle_alpha   90.00
_cell.angle_beta   90.00
_cell.angle_gamma   90.00
#
_symmetry.space_group_name_H-M   'P 1'
#
loop_
_entity.id
_entity.type
_entity.pdbx_description
1 polymer ?
#
loop_
_entity_poly.entity_id
_entity_poly.type
_entity_poly.pdbx_seq_one_letter_code
_entity_poly.pdbx_strand_id
1 'polypeptide(L)'
;MATNESKRSRAAREDQAKVEQAAHLAGIAGAFSEALALAPQVLTLQKAVLEGLARSQNREAERLKARHGENDPRIARAANRALRFDELRAQAVAQTDVADRVAQTFRVDGIFHGYVHHSDATPAVAHTVRLVLQGVSDTKQQAGRTATAKTDATGYFRMDLGKGPQDKGAAPGLNQWVERVTAALSRELDDAPPKEDTGARVSDTQASASTDGGNAATVAQVDVIDPSGRVVFQDPVPPSFDELPSEFRYYTLAEAEAPRTDTKPTRKR
;
A
#
# COMPACT_ATOMS: atom_id res chain seq x y z
N MET A 1 -31.48 -4.18 -47.05
CA MET A 1 -30.15 -4.84 -46.91
C MET A 1 -29.09 -3.99 -46.18
N ALA A 2 -29.40 -2.81 -45.62
CA ALA A 2 -28.39 -1.90 -45.04
C ALA A 2 -28.01 -2.14 -43.55
N THR A 3 -28.50 -3.19 -42.90
CA THR A 3 -28.36 -3.37 -41.43
C THR A 3 -27.17 -4.23 -40.99
N ASN A 4 -26.52 -4.97 -41.90
CA ASN A 4 -25.40 -5.86 -41.54
C ASN A 4 -24.03 -5.17 -41.53
N GLU A 5 -23.81 -4.13 -42.35
CA GLU A 5 -22.55 -3.36 -42.36
C GLU A 5 -22.39 -2.50 -41.10
N SER A 6 -23.49 -1.92 -40.61
CA SER A 6 -23.49 -1.11 -39.38
C SER A 6 -23.13 -1.92 -38.13
N LYS A 7 -23.54 -3.20 -38.05
CA LYS A 7 -23.21 -4.05 -36.90
C LYS A 7 -21.75 -4.48 -36.90
N ARG A 8 -21.19 -4.80 -38.07
CA ARG A 8 -19.76 -5.17 -38.22
C ARG A 8 -18.83 -4.00 -37.94
N SER A 9 -19.17 -2.79 -38.36
CA SER A 9 -18.34 -1.60 -38.09
C SER A 9 -18.34 -1.20 -36.62
N ARG A 10 -19.43 -1.45 -35.88
CA ARG A 10 -19.50 -1.21 -34.43
C ARG A 10 -18.66 -2.21 -33.64
N ALA A 11 -18.76 -3.51 -33.94
CA ALA A 11 -17.95 -4.54 -33.30
C ALA A 11 -16.44 -4.32 -33.53
N ALA A 12 -16.03 -3.98 -34.76
CA ALA A 12 -14.63 -3.71 -35.07
C ALA A 12 -14.08 -2.48 -34.32
N ARG A 13 -14.90 -1.44 -34.09
CA ARG A 13 -14.51 -0.27 -33.30
C ARG A 13 -14.41 -0.58 -31.81
N GLU A 14 -15.30 -1.40 -31.27
CA GLU A 14 -15.25 -1.86 -29.88
C GLU A 14 -14.01 -2.74 -29.63
N ASP A 15 -13.67 -3.63 -30.56
CA ASP A 15 -12.47 -4.45 -30.47
C ASP A 15 -11.19 -3.61 -30.58
N GLN A 16 -11.15 -2.63 -31.49
CA GLN A 16 -10.02 -1.70 -31.61
C GLN A 16 -9.83 -0.85 -30.35
N ALA A 17 -10.92 -0.34 -29.75
CA ALA A 17 -10.85 0.43 -28.51
C ALA A 17 -10.29 -0.41 -27.35
N LYS A 18 -10.68 -1.69 -27.24
CA LYS A 18 -10.12 -2.60 -26.23
C LYS A 18 -8.63 -2.86 -26.43
N VAL A 19 -8.18 -3.01 -27.69
CA VAL A 19 -6.76 -3.21 -28.02
C VAL A 19 -5.94 -1.96 -27.69
N GLU A 20 -6.44 -0.77 -28.03
CA GLU A 20 -5.77 0.50 -27.72
C GLU A 20 -5.70 0.75 -26.20
N GLN A 21 -6.78 0.45 -25.47
CA GLN A 21 -6.82 0.54 -24.01
C GLN A 21 -5.83 -0.45 -23.35
N ALA A 22 -5.78 -1.71 -23.82
CA ALA A 22 -4.83 -2.71 -23.34
C ALA A 22 -3.38 -2.30 -23.61
N ALA A 23 -3.09 -1.75 -24.79
CA ALA A 23 -1.76 -1.25 -25.14
C ALA A 23 -1.34 -0.06 -24.26
N HIS A 24 -2.27 0.86 -23.96
CA HIS A 24 -2.00 1.99 -23.08
C HIS A 24 -1.74 1.54 -21.63
N LEU A 25 -2.52 0.59 -21.11
CA LEU A 25 -2.32 0.00 -19.78
C LEU A 25 -0.98 -0.74 -19.68
N ALA A 26 -0.63 -1.52 -20.70
CA ALA A 26 0.68 -2.18 -20.76
C ALA A 26 1.83 -1.16 -20.78
N GLY A 27 1.66 -0.02 -21.46
CA GLY A 27 2.63 1.08 -21.45
C GLY A 27 2.82 1.72 -20.06
N ILE A 28 1.72 2.01 -19.36
CA ILE A 28 1.76 2.54 -17.99
C ILE A 28 2.41 1.52 -17.04
N ALA A 29 2.07 0.25 -17.19
CA ALA A 29 2.62 -0.81 -16.34
C ALA A 29 4.11 -1.02 -16.57
N GLY A 30 4.56 -0.97 -17.82
CA GLY A 30 5.98 -0.95 -18.18
C GLY A 30 6.71 0.23 -17.54
N ALA A 31 6.16 1.45 -17.65
CA ALA A 31 6.77 2.65 -17.07
C ALA A 31 6.85 2.59 -15.53
N PHE A 32 5.81 2.07 -14.86
CA PHE A 32 5.84 1.84 -13.41
C PHE A 32 6.84 0.76 -13.01
N SER A 33 6.97 -0.31 -13.79
CA SER A 33 7.97 -1.36 -13.58
C SER A 33 9.39 -0.79 -13.66
N GLU A 34 9.66 0.01 -14.70
CA GLU A 34 10.95 0.67 -14.87
C GLU A 34 11.22 1.66 -13.73
N ALA A 35 10.23 2.46 -13.33
CA ALA A 35 10.37 3.37 -12.19
C ALA A 35 10.66 2.62 -10.88
N LEU A 36 9.96 1.52 -10.59
CA LEU A 36 10.21 0.67 -9.43
C LEU A 36 11.58 -0.03 -9.52
N ALA A 37 12.01 -0.42 -10.72
CA ALA A 37 13.32 -1.01 -10.94
C ALA A 37 14.47 -0.01 -10.75
N LEU A 38 14.21 1.29 -10.91
CA LEU A 38 15.13 2.41 -10.68
C LEU A 38 15.10 2.95 -9.23
N ALA A 39 14.02 2.68 -8.49
CA ALA A 39 13.84 3.20 -7.13
C ALA A 39 15.01 2.84 -6.19
N PRO A 40 15.55 1.61 -6.16
CA PRO A 40 16.70 1.28 -5.32
C PRO A 40 17.95 2.09 -5.67
N GLN A 41 18.19 2.36 -6.95
CA GLN A 41 19.34 3.12 -7.43
C GLN A 41 19.18 4.60 -7.09
N VAL A 42 17.99 5.16 -7.24
CA VAL A 42 17.66 6.53 -6.84
C VAL A 42 17.86 6.73 -5.34
N LEU A 43 17.37 5.79 -4.52
CA LEU A 43 17.54 5.84 -3.07
C LEU A 43 19.01 5.66 -2.66
N THR A 44 19.74 4.77 -3.33
CA THR A 44 21.19 4.61 -3.14
C THR A 44 21.94 5.91 -3.46
N LEU A 45 21.59 6.58 -4.56
CA LEU A 45 22.15 7.87 -4.94
C LEU A 45 21.83 8.95 -3.90
N GLN A 46 20.57 9.05 -3.47
CA GLN A 46 20.13 9.99 -2.44
C GLN A 46 20.92 9.79 -1.13
N LYS A 47 21.09 8.53 -0.69
CA LYS A 47 21.90 8.19 0.48
C LYS A 47 23.36 8.64 0.32
N ALA A 48 23.97 8.36 -0.82
CA ALA A 48 25.35 8.74 -1.11
C ALA A 48 25.53 10.27 -1.14
N VAL A 49 24.58 11.00 -1.72
CA VAL A 49 24.58 12.47 -1.74
C VAL A 49 24.48 13.04 -0.33
N LEU A 50 23.53 12.57 0.49
CA LEU A 50 23.36 13.03 1.87
C LEU A 50 24.61 12.75 2.72
N GLU A 51 25.20 11.58 2.57
CA GLU A 51 26.45 11.22 3.24
C GLU A 51 27.64 12.10 2.79
N GLY A 52 27.74 12.39 1.49
CA GLY A 52 28.74 13.29 0.94
C GLY A 52 28.60 14.71 1.49
N LEU A 53 27.36 15.21 1.60
CA LEU A 53 27.05 16.52 2.17
C LEU A 53 27.40 16.57 3.67
N ALA A 54 27.04 15.56 4.46
CA ALA A 54 27.41 15.47 5.87
C ALA A 54 28.93 15.50 6.05
N ARG A 55 29.66 14.67 5.29
CA ARG A 55 31.14 14.64 5.30
C ARG A 55 31.75 15.99 4.89
N SER A 56 31.18 16.66 3.89
CA SER A 56 31.63 17.99 3.44
C SER A 56 31.47 19.04 4.54
N GLN A 57 30.33 19.05 5.24
CA GLN A 57 30.10 19.98 6.35
C GLN A 57 31.00 19.72 7.56
N ASN A 58 31.31 18.45 7.87
CA ASN A 58 32.26 18.10 8.92
C ASN A 58 33.68 18.61 8.59
N ARG A 59 34.15 18.42 7.35
CA ARG A 59 35.44 18.98 6.90
C ARG A 59 35.46 20.51 6.96
N GLU A 60 34.34 21.15 6.64
CA GLU A 60 34.22 22.60 6.74
C GLU A 60 34.29 23.09 8.18
N ALA A 61 33.65 22.39 9.12
CA ALA A 61 33.76 22.68 10.55
C ALA A 61 35.22 22.60 11.03
N GLU A 62 35.94 21.53 10.66
CA GLU A 62 37.37 21.38 10.97
C GLU A 62 38.23 22.47 10.33
N ARG A 63 37.94 22.83 9.08
CA ARG A 63 38.65 23.92 8.38
C ARG A 63 38.44 25.27 9.06
N LEU A 64 37.22 25.57 9.48
CA LEU A 64 36.88 26.80 10.20
C LEU A 64 37.54 26.82 11.58
N LYS A 65 37.53 25.68 12.29
CA LYS A 65 38.22 25.50 13.57
C LYS A 65 39.71 25.81 13.46
N ALA A 66 40.38 25.26 12.44
CA ALA A 66 41.80 25.49 12.20
C ALA A 66 42.13 26.95 11.81
N ARG A 67 41.22 27.65 11.12
CA ARG A 67 41.47 29.02 10.62
C ARG A 67 41.08 30.14 11.57
N HIS A 68 40.04 29.94 12.37
CA HIS A 68 39.39 31.01 13.13
C HIS A 68 39.27 30.72 14.64
N GLY A 69 39.79 29.57 15.08
CA GLY A 69 39.72 29.11 16.47
C GLY A 69 38.37 28.45 16.80
N GLU A 70 38.31 27.77 17.95
CA GLU A 70 37.19 26.89 18.32
C GLU A 70 35.86 27.62 18.56
N ASN A 71 35.91 28.93 18.84
CA ASN A 71 34.75 29.73 19.22
C ASN A 71 34.05 30.42 18.03
N ASP A 72 34.43 30.11 16.79
CA ASP A 72 33.78 30.70 15.61
C ASP A 72 32.34 30.15 15.48
N PRO A 73 31.29 31.00 15.49
CA PRO A 73 29.90 30.56 15.39
C PRO A 73 29.58 29.80 14.08
N ARG A 74 30.42 29.93 13.06
CA ARG A 74 30.29 29.19 11.80
C ARG A 74 30.58 27.70 11.96
N ILE A 75 31.42 27.31 12.94
CA ILE A 75 31.71 25.90 13.26
C ILE A 75 30.43 25.20 13.71
N ALA A 76 29.73 25.79 14.69
CA ALA A 76 28.46 25.24 15.18
C ALA A 76 27.41 25.13 14.08
N ARG A 77 27.33 26.12 13.17
CA ARG A 77 26.42 26.05 12.01
C ARG A 77 26.78 24.93 11.04
N ALA A 78 28.07 24.70 10.77
CA ALA A 78 28.51 23.60 9.92
C ALA A 78 28.20 22.23 10.55
N ALA A 79 28.49 22.06 11.85
CA ALA A 79 28.15 20.85 12.60
C ALA A 79 26.65 20.57 12.62
N ASN A 80 25.81 21.58 12.86
CA ASN A 80 24.35 21.41 12.83
C ASN A 80 23.83 20.99 11.44
N ARG A 81 24.43 21.49 10.35
CA ARG A 81 24.08 21.02 9.00
C ARG A 81 24.50 19.58 8.77
N ALA A 82 25.68 19.18 9.25
CA ALA A 82 26.12 17.79 9.16
C ALA A 82 25.16 16.84 9.89
N LEU A 83 24.77 17.17 11.12
CA LEU A 83 23.77 16.42 11.90
C LEU A 83 22.44 16.29 11.14
N ARG A 84 21.92 17.40 10.59
CA ARG A 84 20.69 17.38 9.81
C ARG A 84 20.79 16.49 8.56
N PHE A 85 21.94 16.46 7.87
CA PHE A 85 22.12 15.57 6.73
C PHE A 85 22.19 14.10 7.16
N ASP A 86 22.76 13.80 8.32
CA ASP A 86 22.75 12.45 8.87
C ASP A 86 21.34 11.99 9.29
N GLU A 87 20.52 12.88 9.86
CA GLU A 87 19.11 12.61 10.15
C GLU A 87 18.32 12.30 8.87
N LEU A 88 18.47 13.14 7.83
CA LEU A 88 17.84 12.90 6.53
C LEU A 88 18.31 11.59 5.89
N ARG A 89 19.59 11.25 6.05
CA ARG A 89 20.13 9.98 5.58
C ARG A 89 19.50 8.80 6.31
N ALA A 90 19.35 8.89 7.63
CA ALA A 90 18.68 7.85 8.43
C ALA A 90 17.22 7.68 8.00
N GLN A 91 16.50 8.77 7.73
CA GLN A 91 15.13 8.73 7.20
C GLN A 91 15.08 8.07 5.81
N ALA A 92 15.99 8.41 4.90
CA ALA A 92 16.06 7.80 3.58
C ALA A 92 16.34 6.28 3.66
N VAL A 93 17.16 5.84 4.62
CA VAL A 93 17.39 4.40 4.87
C VAL A 93 16.14 3.71 5.42
N ALA A 94 15.39 4.35 6.31
CA ALA A 94 14.11 3.79 6.78
C ALA A 94 13.10 3.65 5.62
N GLN A 95 13.13 4.58 4.66
CA GLN A 95 12.27 4.52 3.46
C GLN A 95 12.71 3.43 2.46
N THR A 96 14.01 3.11 2.36
CA THR A 96 14.46 1.99 1.52
C THR A 96 13.87 0.66 1.98
N ASP A 97 13.78 0.42 3.28
CA ASP A 97 13.20 -0.83 3.80
C ASP A 97 11.72 -0.98 3.42
N VAL A 98 10.97 0.14 3.43
CA VAL A 98 9.58 0.17 2.96
C VAL A 98 9.51 -0.14 1.47
N ALA A 99 10.36 0.49 0.66
CA ALA A 99 10.40 0.27 -0.79
C ALA A 99 10.75 -1.18 -1.15
N ASP A 100 11.73 -1.77 -0.46
CA ASP A 100 12.13 -3.17 -0.66
C ASP A 100 11.00 -4.14 -0.27
N ARG A 101 10.29 -3.85 0.83
CA ARG A 101 9.10 -4.62 1.24
C ARG A 101 8.00 -4.50 0.19
N VAL A 102 7.67 -3.29 -0.27
CA VAL A 102 6.68 -3.09 -1.34
C VAL A 102 7.10 -3.84 -2.62
N ALA A 103 8.37 -3.76 -3.02
CA ALA A 103 8.91 -4.51 -4.16
C ALA A 103 8.76 -6.04 -3.97
N GLN A 104 8.88 -6.53 -2.73
CA GLN A 104 8.71 -7.94 -2.42
C GLN A 104 7.30 -8.45 -2.74
N THR A 105 6.26 -7.62 -2.54
CA THR A 105 4.87 -7.93 -2.95
C THR A 105 4.77 -8.36 -4.40
N PHE A 106 5.62 -7.80 -5.28
CA PHE A 106 5.59 -8.07 -6.71
C PHE A 106 6.53 -9.21 -7.14
N ARG A 107 7.42 -9.66 -6.25
CA ARG A 107 8.45 -10.67 -6.55
C ARG A 107 8.16 -12.02 -5.95
N VAL A 108 7.43 -12.05 -4.84
CA VAL A 108 7.15 -13.27 -4.10
C VAL A 108 5.66 -13.42 -3.99
N ASP A 109 5.17 -14.57 -4.44
CA ASP A 109 3.78 -14.97 -4.42
C ASP A 109 3.38 -15.52 -3.04
N GLY A 110 2.11 -15.37 -2.68
CA GLY A 110 1.54 -15.93 -1.48
C GLY A 110 1.91 -15.16 -0.21
N ILE A 111 2.15 -13.85 -0.27
CA ILE A 111 2.49 -13.05 0.91
C ILE A 111 1.41 -12.00 1.19
N PHE A 112 0.91 -11.99 2.42
CA PHE A 112 0.16 -10.86 2.96
C PHE A 112 1.00 -10.14 4.00
N HIS A 113 1.32 -8.87 3.77
CA HIS A 113 2.21 -8.11 4.64
C HIS A 113 1.86 -6.64 4.63
N GLY A 114 2.45 -5.88 5.55
CA GLY A 114 2.08 -4.48 5.68
C GLY A 114 2.59 -3.86 6.95
N TYR A 115 2.10 -2.66 7.22
CA TYR A 115 2.42 -1.92 8.43
C TYR A 115 1.16 -1.56 9.20
N VAL A 116 1.29 -1.50 10.52
CA VAL A 116 0.29 -0.95 11.43
C VAL A 116 0.91 0.21 12.20
N HIS A 117 0.27 1.38 12.13
CA HIS A 117 0.68 2.58 12.83
C HIS A 117 -0.48 3.17 13.62
N HIS A 118 -0.16 3.95 14.64
CA HIS A 118 -1.11 4.84 15.27
C HIS A 118 -1.34 6.09 14.41
N SER A 119 -2.35 6.89 14.75
CA SER A 119 -2.71 8.11 14.03
C SER A 119 -1.61 9.19 14.04
N ASP A 120 -0.67 9.11 14.97
CA ASP A 120 0.53 9.98 15.06
C ASP A 120 1.73 9.45 14.25
N ALA A 121 1.50 8.43 13.41
CA ALA A 121 2.51 7.72 12.64
C ALA A 121 3.55 6.95 13.48
N THR A 122 3.31 6.73 14.78
CA THR A 122 4.15 5.82 15.56
C THR A 122 3.83 4.36 15.25
N PRO A 123 4.83 3.46 15.21
CA PRO A 123 4.57 2.06 14.93
C PRO A 123 3.76 1.37 16.02
N ALA A 124 2.72 0.63 15.63
CA ALA A 124 1.91 -0.15 16.56
C ALA A 124 2.61 -1.49 16.88
N VAL A 125 3.61 -1.47 17.76
CA VAL A 125 4.45 -2.63 18.09
C VAL A 125 3.65 -3.73 18.81
N ALA A 126 3.99 -5.01 18.54
CA ALA A 126 3.42 -6.20 19.16
C ALA A 126 1.90 -6.40 18.99
N HIS A 127 1.26 -5.65 18.10
CA HIS A 127 -0.12 -5.89 17.67
C HIS A 127 -0.18 -7.17 16.83
N THR A 128 -1.28 -7.90 16.92
CA THR A 128 -1.50 -9.11 16.11
C THR A 128 -2.43 -8.77 14.96
N VAL A 129 -1.94 -8.91 13.74
CA VAL A 129 -2.79 -8.91 12.55
C VAL A 129 -3.30 -10.33 12.35
N ARG A 130 -4.61 -10.48 12.20
CA ARG A 130 -5.29 -11.75 11.95
C ARG A 130 -5.99 -11.67 10.61
N LEU A 131 -5.66 -12.59 9.71
CA LEU A 131 -6.32 -12.80 8.43
C LEU A 131 -7.15 -14.08 8.51
N VAL A 132 -8.44 -14.00 8.21
CA VAL A 132 -9.35 -15.14 8.08
C VAL A 132 -9.72 -15.28 6.61
N LEU A 133 -9.30 -16.38 5.99
CA LEU A 133 -9.65 -16.75 4.61
C LEU A 133 -10.83 -17.71 4.65
N GLN A 134 -11.99 -17.28 4.17
CA GLN A 134 -13.15 -18.13 4.00
C GLN A 134 -13.14 -18.70 2.59
N GLY A 135 -12.83 -19.99 2.46
CA GLY A 135 -12.91 -20.69 1.18
C GLY A 135 -14.38 -20.95 0.82
N VAL A 136 -14.85 -20.35 -0.26
CA VAL A 136 -16.17 -20.65 -0.83
C VAL A 136 -15.98 -21.79 -1.84
N SER A 137 -15.92 -23.03 -1.38
CA SER A 137 -15.93 -24.18 -2.30
C SER A 137 -17.23 -24.97 -2.14
N ASP A 138 -17.96 -25.15 -3.24
CA ASP A 138 -19.19 -25.95 -3.32
C ASP A 138 -18.97 -27.44 -2.99
N THR A 139 -17.71 -27.88 -2.95
CA THR A 139 -17.34 -29.26 -2.66
C THR A 139 -16.73 -29.38 -1.27
N LYS A 140 -17.59 -29.71 -0.29
CA LYS A 140 -17.27 -30.20 1.08
C LYS A 140 -16.15 -29.44 1.82
N GLN A 141 -16.57 -28.48 2.65
CA GLN A 141 -15.91 -28.05 3.90
C GLN A 141 -14.37 -28.01 3.87
N GLN A 142 -13.77 -27.13 3.06
CA GLN A 142 -12.46 -26.62 3.45
C GLN A 142 -12.69 -25.68 4.63
N ALA A 143 -12.27 -26.11 5.82
CA ALA A 143 -12.25 -25.25 7.01
C ALA A 143 -11.51 -23.95 6.66
N GLY A 144 -12.13 -22.80 6.96
CA GLY A 144 -11.52 -21.50 6.73
C GLY A 144 -10.10 -21.45 7.32
N ARG A 145 -9.17 -20.87 6.57
CA ARG A 145 -7.76 -20.79 7.01
C ARG A 145 -7.56 -19.47 7.74
N THR A 146 -7.08 -19.54 8.97
CA THR A 146 -6.64 -18.36 9.71
C THR A 146 -5.12 -18.25 9.67
N ALA A 147 -4.61 -17.07 9.36
CA ALA A 147 -3.21 -16.71 9.49
C ALA A 147 -3.07 -15.53 10.45
N THR A 148 -1.99 -15.49 11.22
CA THR A 148 -1.72 -14.42 12.17
C THR A 148 -0.26 -14.03 12.12
N ALA A 149 0.03 -12.74 12.27
CA ALA A 149 1.38 -12.22 12.41
C ALA A 149 1.40 -11.11 13.46
N LYS A 150 2.46 -11.05 14.26
CA LYS A 150 2.71 -9.94 15.16
C LYS A 150 3.54 -8.87 14.48
N THR A 151 3.23 -7.61 14.76
CA THR A 151 4.01 -6.47 14.28
C THR A 151 5.35 -6.36 15.03
N ASP A 152 6.41 -6.07 14.28
CA ASP A 152 7.75 -5.84 14.82
C ASP A 152 7.92 -4.42 15.40
N ALA A 153 9.15 -4.03 15.76
CA ALA A 153 9.47 -2.70 16.28
C ALA A 153 9.20 -1.56 15.27
N THR A 154 9.08 -1.89 13.98
CA THR A 154 8.73 -0.96 12.89
C THR A 154 7.23 -0.98 12.58
N GLY A 155 6.43 -1.76 13.31
CA GLY A 155 5.00 -1.91 13.05
C GLY A 155 4.72 -2.85 11.87
N TYR A 156 5.73 -3.52 11.33
CA TYR A 156 5.61 -4.37 10.15
C TYR A 156 5.19 -5.79 10.52
N PHE A 157 4.31 -6.36 9.71
CA PHE A 157 3.89 -7.75 9.80
C PHE A 157 4.03 -8.45 8.45
N ARG A 158 4.18 -9.77 8.48
CA ARG A 158 4.22 -10.64 7.30
C ARG A 158 3.57 -11.98 7.58
N MET A 159 2.73 -12.45 6.66
CA MET A 159 2.10 -13.75 6.65
C MET A 159 2.37 -14.43 5.31
N ASP A 160 2.95 -15.62 5.34
CA ASP A 160 3.09 -16.46 4.15
C ASP A 160 1.84 -17.36 4.02
N LEU A 161 1.05 -17.13 2.98
CA LEU A 161 -0.24 -17.78 2.71
C LEU A 161 -0.12 -19.06 1.87
N GLY A 162 1.02 -19.37 1.24
CA GLY A 162 1.18 -20.53 0.33
C GLY A 162 0.43 -20.34 -1.02
N LYS A 163 0.84 -20.92 -2.16
CA LYS A 163 1.10 -22.33 -2.50
C LYS A 163 2.43 -22.56 -3.25
N GLY A 164 3.11 -23.67 -2.92
CA GLY A 164 3.88 -24.55 -3.86
C GLY A 164 5.20 -24.05 -4.46
N PRO A 165 6.14 -24.96 -4.81
CA PRO A 165 7.39 -24.61 -5.47
C PRO A 165 7.12 -24.03 -6.87
N GLN A 166 7.58 -22.78 -7.06
CA GLN A 166 8.04 -22.15 -8.29
C GLN A 166 7.71 -22.85 -9.63
N ASP A 167 6.80 -22.26 -10.40
CA ASP A 167 7.12 -22.09 -11.82
C ASP A 167 7.86 -20.76 -11.97
N LYS A 168 9.14 -20.85 -12.32
CA LYS A 168 10.03 -19.71 -12.59
C LYS A 168 9.63 -19.07 -13.93
N GLY A 169 8.49 -18.39 -13.95
CA GLY A 169 7.98 -17.65 -15.10
C GLY A 169 7.66 -16.21 -14.68
N ALA A 170 8.46 -15.27 -15.16
CA ALA A 170 8.39 -13.82 -14.96
C ALA A 170 7.00 -13.20 -14.64
N ALA A 171 6.95 -12.51 -13.49
CA ALA A 171 6.21 -11.28 -13.19
C ALA A 171 4.81 -11.02 -13.84
N PRO A 172 3.78 -11.86 -13.60
CA PRO A 172 2.40 -11.49 -13.95
C PRO A 172 1.80 -10.44 -13.00
N GLY A 173 2.29 -10.35 -11.75
CA GLY A 173 1.63 -9.59 -10.68
C GLY A 173 1.68 -8.06 -10.81
N LEU A 174 2.67 -7.50 -11.50
CA LEU A 174 2.77 -6.04 -11.63
C LEU A 174 1.76 -5.48 -12.64
N ASN A 175 1.58 -6.14 -13.79
CA ASN A 175 0.65 -5.67 -14.81
C ASN A 175 -0.80 -5.65 -14.29
N GLN A 176 -1.23 -6.71 -13.59
CA GLN A 176 -2.55 -6.78 -12.96
C GLN A 176 -2.74 -5.73 -11.87
N TRP A 177 -1.71 -5.45 -11.06
CA TRP A 177 -1.78 -4.38 -10.07
C TRP A 177 -2.00 -3.01 -10.73
N VAL A 178 -1.28 -2.71 -11.82
CA VAL A 178 -1.42 -1.46 -12.56
C VAL A 178 -2.80 -1.35 -13.19
N GLU A 179 -3.35 -2.44 -13.72
CA GLU A 179 -4.73 -2.48 -14.22
C GLU A 179 -5.73 -2.12 -13.12
N ARG A 180 -5.58 -2.63 -11.89
CA ARG A 180 -6.46 -2.28 -10.76
C ARG A 180 -6.30 -0.83 -10.32
N VAL A 181 -5.08 -0.31 -10.20
CA VAL A 181 -4.86 1.08 -9.82
C VAL A 181 -5.47 2.01 -10.86
N THR A 182 -5.28 1.68 -12.14
CA THR A 182 -5.87 2.46 -13.23
C THR A 182 -7.40 2.35 -13.21
N ALA A 183 -7.97 1.16 -13.00
CA ALA A 183 -9.41 0.97 -12.88
C ALA A 183 -10.02 1.68 -11.66
N ALA A 184 -9.33 1.69 -10.51
CA ALA A 184 -9.75 2.41 -9.32
C ALA A 184 -9.72 3.93 -9.54
N LEU A 185 -8.64 4.45 -10.14
CA LEU A 185 -8.53 5.86 -10.53
C LEU A 185 -9.60 6.25 -11.55
N SER A 186 -9.87 5.40 -12.56
CA SER A 186 -10.93 5.64 -13.53
C SER A 186 -12.31 5.67 -12.89
N ARG A 187 -12.61 4.75 -11.95
CA ARG A 187 -13.87 4.81 -11.20
C ARG A 187 -14.01 6.08 -10.38
N GLU A 188 -12.94 6.55 -9.76
CA GLU A 188 -12.95 7.81 -9.01
C GLU A 188 -13.16 9.04 -9.92
N LEU A 189 -12.62 9.00 -11.14
CA LEU A 189 -12.85 10.01 -12.17
C LEU A 189 -14.29 9.98 -12.71
N ASP A 190 -14.90 8.80 -12.83
CA ASP A 190 -16.27 8.61 -13.32
C ASP A 190 -17.33 8.86 -12.23
N ASP A 191 -17.02 8.62 -10.95
CA ASP A 191 -17.86 8.95 -9.78
C ASP A 191 -17.68 10.40 -9.30
N ALA A 192 -16.91 11.22 -10.03
CA ALA A 192 -16.93 12.66 -9.81
C ALA A 192 -18.39 13.13 -9.93
N PRO A 193 -18.98 13.69 -8.85
CA PRO A 193 -20.40 13.99 -8.84
C PRO A 193 -20.71 14.85 -10.06
N PRO A 194 -21.72 14.48 -10.87
CA PRO A 194 -22.08 15.28 -12.03
C PRO A 194 -22.30 16.69 -11.51
N LYS A 195 -21.57 17.66 -12.08
CA LYS A 195 -21.76 19.08 -11.76
C LYS A 195 -23.26 19.33 -11.81
N GLU A 196 -23.84 19.65 -10.66
CA GLU A 196 -25.27 19.84 -10.49
C GLU A 196 -25.74 20.86 -11.52
N ASP A 197 -26.31 20.38 -12.62
CA ASP A 197 -27.26 21.13 -13.39
C ASP A 197 -28.63 20.68 -12.88
N THR A 198 -29.23 21.53 -12.06
CA THR A 198 -30.55 21.38 -11.45
C THR A 198 -31.60 21.04 -12.51
N GLY A 199 -31.85 19.75 -12.70
CA GLY A 199 -32.83 19.23 -13.64
C GLY A 199 -33.36 17.89 -13.16
N ALA A 200 -34.38 17.94 -12.31
CA ALA A 200 -35.04 16.79 -11.72
C ALA A 200 -35.39 15.69 -12.76
N ARG A 201 -34.87 14.49 -12.55
CA ARG A 201 -35.50 13.27 -13.07
C ARG A 201 -35.24 12.08 -12.16
N VAL A 202 -36.33 11.61 -11.57
CA VAL A 202 -36.48 10.32 -10.89
C VAL A 202 -36.26 9.21 -11.90
N SER A 203 -35.40 8.24 -11.58
CA SER A 203 -35.40 6.94 -12.27
C SER A 203 -34.95 5.85 -11.30
N ASP A 204 -35.81 4.86 -11.18
CA ASP A 204 -35.69 3.66 -10.35
C ASP A 204 -34.41 2.88 -10.65
N THR A 205 -33.63 2.59 -9.60
CA THR A 205 -32.46 1.70 -9.69
C THR A 205 -32.91 0.28 -9.36
N GLN A 206 -33.13 -0.51 -10.41
CA GLN A 206 -33.37 -1.94 -10.34
C GLN A 206 -32.01 -2.66 -10.40
N ALA A 207 -31.56 -3.18 -9.25
CA ALA A 207 -30.37 -4.00 -9.15
C ALA A 207 -30.57 -5.31 -9.93
N SER A 208 -29.89 -5.46 -11.08
CA SER A 208 -29.72 -6.74 -11.75
C SER A 208 -28.42 -7.38 -11.29
N ALA A 209 -28.55 -8.43 -10.49
CA ALA A 209 -27.46 -9.35 -10.19
C ALA A 209 -27.19 -10.20 -11.44
N SER A 210 -26.06 -9.96 -12.10
CA SER A 210 -25.54 -10.82 -13.16
C SER A 210 -24.75 -11.98 -12.52
N THR A 211 -25.35 -13.16 -12.52
CA THR A 211 -24.71 -14.43 -12.17
C THR A 211 -23.99 -14.93 -13.41
N ASP A 212 -22.69 -14.66 -13.51
CA ASP A 212 -21.82 -15.30 -14.51
C ASP A 212 -20.71 -16.05 -13.76
N GLY A 213 -20.42 -17.27 -14.20
CA GLY A 213 -19.74 -18.33 -13.44
C GLY A 213 -18.24 -18.09 -13.17
N GLY A 214 -17.92 -17.04 -12.40
CA GLY A 214 -16.57 -16.71 -11.96
C GLY A 214 -16.16 -17.48 -10.71
N ASN A 215 -14.88 -17.87 -10.66
CA ASN A 215 -14.20 -18.47 -9.51
C ASN A 215 -14.73 -17.88 -8.19
N ALA A 216 -15.16 -18.77 -7.30
CA ALA A 216 -15.79 -18.39 -6.04
C ALA A 216 -14.83 -17.52 -5.22
N ALA A 217 -15.20 -16.25 -5.03
CA ALA A 217 -14.35 -15.25 -4.39
C ALA A 217 -13.98 -15.69 -2.97
N THR A 218 -12.69 -15.72 -2.66
CA THR A 218 -12.22 -16.00 -1.30
C THR A 218 -12.51 -14.76 -0.45
N VAL A 219 -13.53 -14.83 0.41
CA VAL A 219 -13.82 -13.72 1.33
C VAL A 219 -12.75 -13.71 2.41
N ALA A 220 -11.91 -12.69 2.41
CA ALA A 220 -11.00 -12.42 3.50
C ALA A 220 -11.67 -11.55 4.57
N GLN A 221 -11.21 -11.67 5.81
CA GLN A 221 -11.43 -10.68 6.85
C GLN A 221 -10.08 -10.42 7.52
N VAL A 222 -9.76 -9.14 7.75
CA VAL A 222 -8.56 -8.74 8.49
C VAL A 222 -8.96 -7.99 9.74
N ASP A 223 -8.46 -8.47 10.88
CA ASP A 223 -8.55 -7.77 12.16
C ASP A 223 -7.15 -7.39 12.65
N VAL A 224 -7.02 -6.21 13.25
CA VAL A 224 -5.84 -5.84 14.05
C VAL A 224 -6.23 -5.89 15.52
N ILE A 225 -5.45 -6.64 16.29
CA ILE A 225 -5.69 -6.96 17.69
C ILE A 225 -4.57 -6.33 18.52
N ASP A 226 -4.93 -5.56 19.54
CA ASP A 226 -3.97 -4.97 20.46
C ASP A 226 -3.29 -6.04 21.35
N PRO A 227 -2.19 -5.70 22.05
CA PRO A 227 -1.50 -6.65 22.93
C PRO A 227 -2.36 -7.21 24.07
N SER A 228 -3.49 -6.60 24.39
CA SER A 228 -4.45 -7.11 25.38
C SER A 228 -5.39 -8.17 24.83
N GLY A 229 -5.38 -8.39 23.51
CA GLY A 229 -6.24 -9.36 22.83
C GLY A 229 -7.56 -8.77 22.31
N ARG A 230 -7.74 -7.45 22.36
CA ARG A 230 -8.94 -6.76 21.87
C ARG A 230 -8.75 -6.36 20.41
N VAL A 231 -9.78 -6.58 19.58
CA VAL A 231 -9.82 -6.07 18.21
C VAL A 231 -9.94 -4.54 18.25
N VAL A 232 -8.95 -3.84 17.70
CA VAL A 232 -8.89 -2.38 17.65
C VAL A 232 -9.14 -1.82 16.25
N PHE A 233 -9.07 -2.66 15.22
CA PHE A 233 -9.39 -2.29 13.85
C PHE A 233 -9.86 -3.51 13.08
N GLN A 234 -10.81 -3.32 12.17
CA GLN A 234 -11.28 -4.31 11.22
C GLN A 234 -11.23 -3.68 9.83
N ASP A 235 -10.58 -4.35 8.87
CA ASP A 235 -10.42 -3.84 7.51
C ASP A 235 -11.78 -3.80 6.80
N PRO A 236 -12.29 -2.61 6.43
CA PRO A 236 -13.59 -2.48 5.78
C PRO A 236 -13.57 -2.96 4.32
N VAL A 237 -12.39 -3.08 3.71
CA VAL A 237 -12.21 -3.51 2.32
C VAL A 237 -11.24 -4.68 2.30
N PRO A 238 -11.73 -5.91 2.51
CA PRO A 238 -10.86 -7.05 2.68
C PRO A 238 -9.92 -7.28 1.50
N PRO A 239 -8.72 -7.84 1.76
CA PRO A 239 -7.80 -8.23 0.70
C PRO A 239 -8.41 -9.31 -0.19
N SER A 240 -8.07 -9.31 -1.49
CA SER A 240 -8.51 -10.32 -2.45
C SER A 240 -7.29 -11.05 -3.01
N PHE A 241 -7.25 -12.37 -2.80
CA PHE A 241 -6.12 -13.22 -3.21
C PHE A 241 -6.43 -14.04 -4.48
N ASP A 242 -7.55 -13.74 -5.15
CA ASP A 242 -8.01 -14.50 -6.32
C ASP A 242 -7.22 -14.14 -7.60
N GLU A 243 -6.71 -12.91 -7.69
CA GLU A 243 -5.98 -12.39 -8.86
C GLU A 243 -4.50 -12.15 -8.57
N LEU A 244 -4.17 -11.57 -7.39
CA LEU A 244 -2.79 -11.33 -6.98
C LEU A 244 -2.39 -12.35 -5.91
N PRO A 245 -1.23 -12.99 -6.07
CA PRO A 245 -0.76 -13.94 -5.08
C PRO A 245 -0.30 -13.24 -3.79
N SER A 246 -0.04 -11.94 -3.82
CA SER A 246 0.46 -11.18 -2.68
C SER A 246 -0.17 -9.80 -2.56
N GLU A 247 -0.29 -9.31 -1.32
CA GLU A 247 -0.92 -8.03 -1.03
C GLU A 247 -0.20 -7.28 0.10
N PHE A 248 -0.01 -5.97 -0.14
CA PHE A 248 0.57 -5.03 0.80
C PHE A 248 -0.49 -4.06 1.35
N ARG A 249 -0.56 -3.88 2.67
CA ARG A 249 -1.52 -2.98 3.32
C ARG A 249 -0.85 -2.03 4.31
N TYR A 250 -1.48 -0.87 4.52
CA TYR A 250 -1.13 0.07 5.56
C TYR A 250 -2.35 0.34 6.43
N TYR A 251 -2.26 0.04 7.72
CA TYR A 251 -3.34 0.21 8.68
C TYR A 251 -2.99 1.36 9.64
N THR A 252 -3.91 2.32 9.76
CA THR A 252 -3.81 3.41 10.73
C THR A 252 -4.86 3.21 11.82
N LEU A 253 -4.40 2.98 13.05
CA LEU A 253 -5.25 2.86 14.22
C LEU A 253 -5.66 4.26 14.69
N ALA A 254 -6.95 4.44 14.96
CA ALA A 254 -7.41 5.63 15.66
C ALA A 254 -6.75 5.71 17.04
N GLU A 255 -6.55 6.93 17.53
CA GLU A 255 -6.09 7.16 18.90
C GLU A 255 -7.01 6.38 19.85
N ALA A 256 -6.42 5.50 20.67
CA ALA A 256 -7.20 4.73 21.61
C ALA A 256 -7.92 5.73 22.52
N GLU A 257 -9.25 5.83 22.39
CA GLU A 257 -10.06 6.66 23.28
C GLU A 257 -9.62 6.29 24.70
N ALA A 258 -9.02 7.26 25.40
CA ALA A 258 -8.49 7.02 26.74
C ALA A 258 -9.59 6.33 27.53
N PRO A 259 -9.30 5.23 28.26
CA PRO A 259 -10.32 4.48 28.96
C PRO A 259 -11.13 5.47 29.76
N ARG A 260 -12.42 5.62 29.41
CA ARG A 260 -13.31 6.54 30.10
C ARG A 260 -13.19 6.17 31.56
N THR A 261 -12.53 7.01 32.33
CA THR A 261 -12.48 6.84 33.76
C THR A 261 -13.91 7.07 34.20
N ASP A 262 -14.65 5.99 34.38
CA ASP A 262 -15.94 6.01 35.03
C ASP A 262 -15.69 6.49 36.46
N THR A 263 -15.57 7.81 36.62
CA THR A 263 -15.64 8.49 37.91
C THR A 263 -17.04 8.28 38.41
N LYS A 264 -17.22 7.15 39.09
CA LYS A 264 -18.41 6.80 39.85
C LYS A 264 -18.74 8.02 40.73
N PRO A 265 -19.89 8.68 40.55
CA PRO A 265 -20.19 9.88 41.31
C PRO A 265 -20.24 9.50 42.79
N THR A 266 -19.28 10.01 43.57
CA THR A 266 -19.23 9.84 45.01
C THR A 266 -20.47 10.52 45.58
N ARG A 267 -21.50 9.74 45.90
CA ARG A 267 -22.73 10.21 46.51
C ARG A 267 -22.40 10.68 47.93
N LYS A 268 -22.18 11.98 48.12
CA LYS A 268 -22.06 12.58 49.46
C LYS A 268 -23.36 12.31 50.21
N ARG A 269 -23.24 11.69 51.38
CA ARG A 269 -24.31 11.57 52.38
C ARG A 269 -24.31 12.79 53.27
#